data_AF-A0A940FS72-F1
#
_entry.id   AF-A0A940FS72-F1
#
_cell.length_a   1.000
_cell.length_b   1.000
_cell.length_c   1.000
_cell.angle_alpha   90.00
_cell.angle_beta   90.00
_cell.angle_gamma   90.00
#
_symmetry.space_group_name_H-M   'P 1'
#
loop_
_entity.id
_entity.type
_entity.pdbx_description
1 polymer ?
#
loop_
_entity_poly.entity_id
_entity_poly.type
_entity_poly.pdbx_seq_one_letter_code
_entity_poly.pdbx_strand_id
1 'polypeptide(L)'
;MTLAAPAGAAVVFSSDFETPAYAGAGYHLVNSVQGWGLSAGPSIEVQHNNVAGLSHSGVQHVELDSTGNSAMSRVIGAGDYTLSFWYSPRPGVPLLSNLIEVLLDGTLIGSAAAAGQGQTVWTQQVLNFSLAGPAVLEFRAGGTQDSLGGYLDDIELSTAAVPEPASWALLLAGFALMGNAMRRRRVAIAFA
;
A
#
# COMPACT_ATOMS: atom_id res chain seq x y z
N MET A 1 8.27 31.50 17.45
CA MET A 1 8.34 31.18 16.01
C MET A 1 8.54 29.68 15.89
N THR A 2 7.46 28.93 15.75
CA THR A 2 7.50 27.48 15.53
C THR A 2 7.82 27.25 14.06
N LEU A 3 8.97 26.62 13.78
CA LEU A 3 9.30 26.16 12.44
C LEU A 3 8.32 25.03 12.09
N ALA A 4 7.66 25.11 10.93
CA ALA A 4 6.88 24.00 10.40
C ALA A 4 7.85 22.87 10.00
N ALA A 5 7.68 21.68 10.59
CA ALA A 5 8.41 20.50 10.18
C ALA A 5 7.89 20.01 8.82
N PRO A 6 8.73 19.41 7.97
CA PRO A 6 8.25 18.75 6.76
C PRO A 6 7.27 17.64 7.13
N ALA A 7 6.16 17.56 6.40
CA ALA A 7 5.25 16.43 6.51
C ALA A 7 5.86 15.23 5.76
N GLY A 8 6.51 14.33 6.50
CA GLY A 8 6.95 13.04 5.96
C GLY A 8 5.76 12.12 5.70
N ALA A 9 5.97 11.09 4.88
CA ALA A 9 5.01 10.01 4.71
C ALA A 9 4.71 9.34 6.06
N ALA A 10 3.44 9.27 6.46
CA ALA A 10 2.99 8.62 7.67
C ALA A 10 2.26 7.32 7.31
N VAL A 11 2.56 6.24 8.02
CA VAL A 11 1.83 4.97 7.88
C VAL A 11 0.41 5.17 8.38
N VAL A 12 -0.57 4.90 7.51
CA VAL A 12 -2.00 4.92 7.82
C VAL A 12 -2.40 3.59 8.46
N PHE A 13 -1.99 2.48 7.84
CA PHE A 13 -2.09 1.14 8.41
C PHE A 13 -1.05 0.21 7.79
N SER A 14 -0.76 -0.89 8.48
CA SER A 14 -0.06 -2.05 7.96
C SER A 14 -0.82 -3.34 8.26
N SER A 15 -0.59 -4.40 7.48
CA SER A 15 -1.13 -5.73 7.69
C SER A 15 -0.09 -6.78 7.30
N ASP A 16 0.48 -7.46 8.29
CA ASP A 16 1.43 -8.58 8.17
C ASP A 16 0.74 -9.95 8.36
N PHE A 17 -0.55 -9.95 8.69
CA PHE A 17 -1.38 -11.12 8.95
C PHE A 17 -0.89 -12.04 10.07
N GLU A 18 0.06 -11.59 10.89
CA GLU A 18 0.62 -12.39 11.99
C GLU A 18 -0.30 -12.45 13.23
N THR A 19 -1.44 -11.76 13.18
CA THR A 19 -2.42 -11.73 14.28
C THR A 19 -3.85 -11.96 13.75
N PRO A 20 -4.57 -12.96 14.28
CA PRO A 20 -4.14 -13.92 15.30
C PRO A 20 -3.03 -14.86 14.80
N ALA A 21 -2.23 -15.39 15.73
CA ALA A 21 -1.20 -16.36 15.40
C ALA A 21 -1.79 -17.78 15.32
N TYR A 22 -1.49 -18.50 14.23
CA TYR A 22 -1.90 -19.89 14.04
C TYR A 22 -0.71 -20.85 14.16
N ALA A 23 -0.95 -22.02 14.79
CA ALA A 23 0.08 -23.00 15.09
C ALA A 23 0.01 -24.21 14.14
N GLY A 24 1.18 -24.76 13.77
CA GLY A 24 1.28 -25.87 12.82
C GLY A 24 1.04 -25.44 11.38
N ALA A 25 1.36 -26.28 10.40
CA ALA A 25 1.09 -25.97 8.99
C ALA A 25 -0.40 -26.13 8.69
N GLY A 26 -1.03 -25.11 8.11
CA GLY A 26 -2.45 -25.15 7.80
C GLY A 26 -2.95 -23.87 7.16
N TYR A 27 -4.28 -23.76 7.09
CA TYR A 27 -4.98 -22.56 6.68
C TYR A 27 -6.23 -22.33 7.54
N HIS A 28 -6.67 -21.07 7.62
CA HIS A 28 -7.94 -20.70 8.26
C HIS A 28 -8.79 -19.87 7.30
N LEU A 29 -10.08 -20.22 7.23
CA LEU A 29 -11.07 -19.47 6.47
C LEU A 29 -11.78 -18.49 7.38
N VAL A 30 -11.66 -17.20 7.07
CA VAL A 30 -12.19 -16.12 7.92
C VAL A 30 -12.98 -15.12 7.09
N ASN A 31 -13.89 -14.40 7.76
CA ASN A 31 -14.62 -13.28 7.16
C ASN A 31 -13.93 -11.93 7.39
N SER A 32 -12.89 -11.89 8.23
CA SER A 32 -12.13 -10.67 8.49
C SER A 32 -10.77 -10.99 9.10
N VAL A 33 -9.75 -10.19 8.77
CA VAL A 33 -8.40 -10.25 9.36
C VAL A 33 -7.75 -8.87 9.31
N GLN A 34 -7.17 -8.41 10.43
CA GLN A 34 -6.44 -7.13 10.54
C GLN A 34 -7.13 -5.89 9.91
N GLY A 35 -8.46 -5.81 10.04
CA GLY A 35 -9.26 -4.69 9.52
C GLY A 35 -9.70 -4.82 8.06
N TRP A 36 -9.29 -5.89 7.37
CA TRP A 36 -9.88 -6.34 6.11
C TRP A 36 -11.12 -7.18 6.39
N GLY A 37 -12.20 -6.92 5.67
CA GLY A 37 -13.43 -7.71 5.71
C GLY A 37 -13.72 -8.34 4.36
N LEU A 38 -14.28 -9.55 4.36
CA LEU A 38 -14.75 -10.24 3.16
C LEU A 38 -15.82 -9.39 2.44
N SER A 39 -15.57 -9.02 1.19
CA SER A 39 -16.49 -8.23 0.35
C SER A 39 -17.19 -9.05 -0.73
N ALA A 40 -16.60 -10.16 -1.16
CA ALA A 40 -17.20 -11.10 -2.10
C ALA A 40 -16.60 -12.51 -1.92
N GLY A 41 -17.33 -13.52 -2.39
CA GLY A 41 -16.89 -14.92 -2.36
C GLY A 41 -17.02 -15.58 -0.98
N PRO A 42 -16.49 -16.81 -0.85
CA PRO A 42 -16.68 -17.64 0.34
C PRO A 42 -15.87 -17.21 1.57
N SER A 43 -14.61 -16.79 1.43
CA SER A 43 -13.73 -16.54 2.58
C SER A 43 -12.41 -15.87 2.21
N ILE A 44 -11.81 -15.19 3.19
CA ILE A 44 -10.38 -14.85 3.18
C ILE A 44 -9.63 -16.06 3.74
N GLU A 45 -8.66 -16.60 3.01
CA GLU A 45 -7.83 -17.70 3.51
C GLU A 45 -6.52 -17.16 4.08
N VAL A 46 -6.26 -17.44 5.35
CA VAL A 46 -4.97 -17.17 6.00
C VAL A 46 -4.17 -18.47 6.02
N GLN A 47 -3.23 -18.60 5.09
CA GLN A 47 -2.30 -19.71 5.07
C GLN A 47 -1.18 -19.45 6.07
N HIS A 48 -0.71 -20.50 6.75
CA HIS A 48 0.28 -20.36 7.81
C HIS A 48 1.26 -21.54 7.90
N ASN A 49 2.47 -21.24 8.37
CA ASN A 49 3.59 -22.17 8.59
C ASN A 49 3.90 -23.04 7.35
N ASN A 50 4.03 -22.40 6.19
CA ASN A 50 4.48 -23.02 4.93
C ASN A 50 3.61 -24.19 4.42
N VAL A 51 2.29 -24.12 4.60
CA VAL A 51 1.38 -25.16 4.11
C VAL A 51 1.42 -25.31 2.58
N ALA A 52 1.55 -24.19 1.86
CA ALA A 52 1.67 -24.18 0.40
C ALA A 52 2.59 -23.05 -0.10
N GLY A 53 3.63 -22.72 0.65
CA GLY A 53 4.60 -21.67 0.32
C GLY A 53 5.04 -20.86 1.53
N LEU A 54 6.29 -20.38 1.52
CA LEU A 54 6.82 -19.54 2.58
C LEU A 54 6.21 -18.13 2.49
N SER A 55 5.78 -17.58 3.62
CA SER A 55 5.35 -16.18 3.75
C SER A 55 6.47 -15.21 3.43
N HIS A 56 6.14 -13.94 3.13
CA HIS A 56 7.15 -12.91 2.92
C HIS A 56 7.75 -12.48 4.25
N SER A 57 6.90 -12.18 5.23
CA SER A 57 7.27 -11.95 6.61
C SER A 57 6.61 -12.99 7.52
N GLY A 58 7.14 -13.14 8.74
CA GLY A 58 6.58 -14.05 9.74
C GLY A 58 6.34 -15.48 9.24
N VAL A 59 5.12 -15.98 9.45
CA VAL A 59 4.70 -17.33 9.08
C VAL A 59 3.31 -17.39 8.43
N GLN A 60 2.64 -16.25 8.19
CA GLN A 60 1.27 -16.19 7.69
C GLN A 60 1.16 -15.27 6.47
N HIS A 61 0.18 -15.51 5.60
CA HIS A 61 -0.15 -14.64 4.46
C HIS A 61 -1.59 -14.92 4.01
N VAL A 62 -2.13 -14.06 3.16
CA VAL A 62 -3.50 -14.18 2.65
C VAL A 62 -3.54 -14.72 1.22
N GLU A 63 -4.53 -15.56 0.94
CA GLU A 63 -4.98 -15.97 -0.39
C GLU A 63 -6.48 -15.68 -0.56
N LEU A 64 -6.91 -15.39 -1.79
CA LEU A 64 -8.28 -15.00 -2.12
C LEU A 64 -8.99 -15.92 -3.13
N ASP A 65 -8.46 -17.10 -3.47
CA ASP A 65 -9.20 -18.13 -4.23
C ASP A 65 -9.29 -19.43 -3.43
N SER A 66 -9.86 -19.37 -2.22
CA SER A 66 -9.89 -20.49 -1.28
C SER A 66 -10.78 -21.66 -1.72
N THR A 67 -12.05 -21.69 -1.31
CA THR A 67 -13.07 -22.58 -1.92
C THR A 67 -13.72 -21.95 -3.15
N GLY A 68 -13.22 -20.77 -3.53
CA GLY A 68 -13.54 -20.02 -4.73
C GLY A 68 -13.07 -18.56 -4.62
N ASN A 69 -12.91 -17.91 -5.77
CA ASN A 69 -12.56 -16.49 -5.86
C ASN A 69 -13.36 -15.64 -4.88
N SER A 70 -12.62 -14.87 -4.10
CA SER A 70 -13.06 -13.99 -3.03
C SER A 70 -12.43 -12.62 -3.19
N ALA A 71 -12.94 -11.68 -2.39
CA ALA A 71 -12.39 -10.35 -2.27
C ALA A 71 -12.41 -9.92 -0.81
N MET A 72 -11.42 -9.11 -0.42
CA MET A 72 -11.37 -8.46 0.87
C MET A 72 -11.24 -6.96 0.70
N SER A 73 -11.90 -6.20 1.56
CA SER A 73 -11.94 -4.75 1.46
C SER A 73 -11.85 -4.05 2.81
N ARG A 74 -11.53 -2.76 2.76
CA ARG A 74 -11.65 -1.83 3.87
C ARG A 74 -11.90 -0.42 3.37
N VAL A 75 -12.51 0.41 4.21
CA VAL A 75 -12.68 1.83 3.91
C VAL A 75 -11.43 2.61 4.32
N ILE A 76 -10.96 3.48 3.43
CA ILE A 76 -9.87 4.43 3.67
C ILE A 76 -10.39 5.86 3.48
N GLY A 77 -9.77 6.83 4.18
CA GLY A 77 -10.17 8.23 4.12
C GLY A 77 -9.71 8.94 2.84
N ALA A 78 -10.02 10.23 2.74
CA ALA A 78 -9.46 11.10 1.72
C ALA A 78 -7.95 11.33 1.97
N GLY A 79 -7.17 11.44 0.90
CA GLY A 79 -5.73 11.69 0.99
C GLY A 79 -4.98 11.29 -0.26
N ASP A 80 -3.71 11.68 -0.32
CA ASP A 80 -2.75 11.18 -1.28
C ASP A 80 -2.00 10.01 -0.64
N TYR A 81 -1.94 8.88 -1.33
CA TYR A 81 -1.44 7.64 -0.75
C TYR A 81 -0.43 6.93 -1.65
N THR A 82 0.47 6.23 -0.98
CA THR A 82 1.26 5.13 -1.53
C THR A 82 0.80 3.84 -0.84
N LEU A 83 0.20 2.94 -1.61
CA LEU A 83 -0.10 1.57 -1.20
C LEU A 83 1.05 0.68 -1.65
N SER A 84 1.61 -0.10 -0.73
CA SER A 84 2.53 -1.18 -1.05
C SER A 84 2.03 -2.50 -0.47
N PHE A 85 2.34 -3.59 -1.15
CA PHE A 85 2.06 -4.94 -0.69
C PHE A 85 3.01 -5.92 -1.37
N TRP A 86 3.24 -7.05 -0.74
CA TRP A 86 4.00 -8.13 -1.33
C TRP A 86 3.06 -9.14 -1.99
N TYR A 87 3.40 -9.51 -3.22
CA TYR A 87 2.68 -10.49 -4.02
C TYR A 87 3.61 -11.64 -4.40
N SER A 88 3.13 -12.87 -4.27
CA SER A 88 3.75 -14.05 -4.87
C SER A 88 2.68 -14.85 -5.61
N PRO A 89 2.95 -15.39 -6.82
CA PRO A 89 2.14 -16.48 -7.33
C PRO A 89 2.32 -17.70 -6.42
N ARG A 90 1.26 -18.48 -6.22
CA ARG A 90 1.29 -19.75 -5.51
C ARG A 90 2.19 -20.75 -6.24
N PRO A 91 3.10 -21.43 -5.54
CA PRO A 91 3.98 -22.42 -6.14
C PRO A 91 3.23 -23.47 -6.95
N GLY A 92 3.70 -23.77 -8.16
CA GLY A 92 3.13 -24.79 -9.05
C GLY A 92 1.76 -24.45 -9.67
N VAL A 93 1.22 -23.25 -9.45
CA VAL A 93 -0.11 -22.85 -9.97
C VAL A 93 0.02 -21.99 -11.24
N PRO A 94 -0.83 -22.18 -12.27
CA PRO A 94 -0.78 -21.39 -13.50
C PRO A 94 -0.98 -19.89 -13.29
N LEU A 95 -0.54 -19.08 -14.26
CA LEU A 95 -0.67 -17.62 -14.21
C LEU A 95 -2.13 -17.16 -14.04
N LEU A 96 -3.06 -17.82 -14.75
CA LEU A 96 -4.45 -17.38 -14.77
C LEU A 96 -5.19 -17.59 -13.45
N SER A 97 -4.78 -18.50 -12.58
CA SER A 97 -5.36 -18.66 -11.23
C SER A 97 -4.74 -17.68 -10.23
N ASN A 98 -3.49 -17.25 -10.48
CA ASN A 98 -2.73 -16.38 -9.60
C ASN A 98 -3.02 -14.86 -9.70
N LEU A 99 -4.05 -14.45 -10.45
CA LEU A 99 -4.37 -13.04 -10.66
C LEU A 99 -5.00 -12.40 -9.41
N ILE A 100 -4.32 -11.38 -8.88
CA ILE A 100 -4.85 -10.47 -7.85
C ILE A 100 -5.07 -9.09 -8.46
N GLU A 101 -6.25 -8.53 -8.23
CA GLU A 101 -6.65 -7.18 -8.63
C GLU A 101 -6.73 -6.27 -7.40
N VAL A 102 -6.41 -4.99 -7.59
CA VAL A 102 -6.56 -3.93 -6.58
C VAL A 102 -7.54 -2.89 -7.11
N LEU A 103 -8.58 -2.58 -6.33
CA LEU A 103 -9.66 -1.70 -6.73
C LEU A 103 -9.90 -0.57 -5.72
N LEU A 104 -10.33 0.58 -6.24
CA LEU A 104 -10.88 1.70 -5.46
C LEU A 104 -12.32 1.95 -5.91
N ASP A 105 -13.29 1.79 -5.01
CA ASP A 105 -14.73 1.90 -5.30
C ASP A 105 -15.15 1.10 -6.55
N GLY A 106 -14.60 -0.12 -6.68
CA GLY A 106 -14.84 -1.01 -7.81
C GLY A 106 -14.10 -0.66 -9.11
N THR A 107 -13.29 0.40 -9.12
CA THR A 107 -12.43 0.77 -10.25
C THR A 107 -11.06 0.10 -10.10
N LEU A 108 -10.62 -0.65 -11.11
CA LEU A 108 -9.31 -1.29 -11.12
C LEU A 108 -8.19 -0.24 -11.15
N ILE A 109 -7.27 -0.30 -10.18
CA ILE A 109 -6.10 0.59 -10.09
C ILE A 109 -4.76 -0.14 -10.18
N GLY A 110 -4.76 -1.46 -10.09
CA GLY A 110 -3.57 -2.29 -10.23
C GLY A 110 -3.91 -3.76 -10.27
N SER A 111 -2.96 -4.57 -10.73
CA SER A 111 -3.09 -6.03 -10.75
C SER A 111 -1.71 -6.68 -10.74
N ALA A 112 -1.61 -7.86 -10.16
CA ALA A 112 -0.42 -8.70 -10.20
C ALA A 112 -0.79 -10.13 -10.60
N ALA A 113 -0.02 -10.70 -11.53
CA ALA A 113 -0.18 -12.08 -11.99
C ALA A 113 1.16 -12.64 -12.46
N ALA A 114 1.49 -13.87 -12.06
CA ALA A 114 2.63 -14.62 -12.56
C ALA A 114 2.35 -16.13 -12.48
N ALA A 115 3.09 -16.92 -13.24
CA ALA A 115 3.06 -18.38 -13.07
C ALA A 115 3.88 -18.78 -11.82
N GLY A 116 3.31 -19.65 -11.01
CA GLY A 116 3.96 -20.23 -9.84
C GLY A 116 5.21 -21.03 -10.20
N GLN A 117 6.27 -20.84 -9.42
CA GLN A 117 7.51 -21.62 -9.54
C GLN A 117 7.54 -22.74 -8.50
N GLY A 118 8.70 -23.35 -8.25
CA GLY A 118 8.84 -24.39 -7.23
C GLY A 118 8.69 -23.91 -5.78
N GLN A 119 8.83 -22.60 -5.54
CA GLN A 119 8.69 -21.93 -4.23
C GLN A 119 8.03 -20.56 -4.44
N THR A 120 7.66 -19.89 -3.33
CA THR A 120 7.16 -18.51 -3.39
C THR A 120 8.22 -17.57 -3.92
N VAL A 121 7.80 -16.60 -4.72
CA VAL A 121 8.64 -15.56 -5.31
C VAL A 121 7.97 -14.23 -5.04
N TRP A 122 8.28 -13.66 -3.88
CA TRP A 122 7.70 -12.42 -3.43
C TRP A 122 8.25 -11.22 -4.20
N THR A 123 7.34 -10.38 -4.68
CA THR A 123 7.62 -9.14 -5.39
C THR A 123 6.78 -8.01 -4.79
N GLN A 124 7.43 -6.89 -4.47
CA GLN A 124 6.73 -5.73 -3.95
C GLN A 124 5.99 -5.02 -5.07
N GLN A 125 4.71 -4.76 -4.84
CA GLN A 125 3.86 -3.93 -5.68
C GLN A 125 3.70 -2.57 -5.00
N VAL A 126 3.70 -1.50 -5.80
CA VAL A 126 3.55 -0.12 -5.30
C VAL A 126 2.58 0.63 -6.20
N LEU A 127 1.52 1.17 -5.61
CA LEU A 127 0.49 1.97 -6.28
C LEU A 127 0.39 3.33 -5.61
N ASN A 128 0.34 4.39 -6.42
CA ASN A 128 0.15 5.76 -5.93
C ASN A 128 -1.20 6.28 -6.43
N PHE A 129 -2.01 6.84 -5.55
CA PHE A 129 -3.33 7.35 -5.89
C PHE A 129 -3.78 8.45 -4.93
N SER A 130 -4.79 9.22 -5.35
CA SER A 130 -5.39 10.30 -4.59
C SER A 130 -6.89 10.08 -4.42
N LEU A 131 -7.41 10.39 -3.24
CA LEU A 131 -8.82 10.25 -2.89
C LEU A 131 -9.39 11.59 -2.41
N ALA A 132 -10.46 12.05 -3.06
CA ALA A 132 -11.16 13.28 -2.66
C ALA A 132 -12.11 13.09 -1.47
N GLY A 133 -12.48 11.84 -1.17
CA GLY A 133 -13.39 11.43 -0.11
C GLY A 133 -13.07 10.01 0.34
N PRO A 134 -13.78 9.47 1.35
CA PRO A 134 -13.64 8.07 1.73
C PRO A 134 -13.93 7.14 0.55
N ALA A 135 -13.14 6.07 0.40
CA ALA A 135 -13.29 5.08 -0.65
C ALA A 135 -13.07 3.66 -0.10
N VAL A 136 -13.63 2.67 -0.78
CA VAL A 136 -13.39 1.25 -0.52
C VAL A 136 -12.13 0.82 -1.28
N LEU A 137 -11.09 0.46 -0.55
CA LEU A 137 -9.93 -0.25 -1.08
C LEU A 137 -10.21 -1.75 -1.03
N GLU A 138 -10.09 -2.43 -2.15
CA GLU A 138 -10.37 -3.87 -2.29
C GLU A 138 -9.21 -4.60 -2.97
N PHE A 139 -8.88 -5.78 -2.44
CA PHE A 139 -8.11 -6.81 -3.14
C PHE A 139 -9.05 -7.93 -3.56
N ARG A 140 -8.92 -8.44 -4.78
CA ARG A 140 -9.80 -9.47 -5.34
C ARG A 140 -9.02 -10.52 -6.11
N ALA A 141 -9.38 -11.79 -5.96
CA ALA A 141 -8.96 -12.82 -6.91
C ALA A 141 -9.71 -12.64 -8.25
N GLY A 142 -8.99 -12.21 -9.28
CA GLY A 142 -9.53 -12.00 -10.63
C GLY A 142 -9.33 -13.19 -11.57
N GLY A 143 -8.70 -14.26 -11.07
CA GLY A 143 -8.23 -15.39 -11.86
C GLY A 143 -9.27 -16.47 -12.14
N THR A 144 -8.79 -17.61 -12.62
CA THR A 144 -9.56 -18.85 -12.70
C THR A 144 -9.97 -19.27 -11.29
N GLN A 145 -11.25 -19.51 -11.06
CA GLN A 145 -11.76 -20.02 -9.79
C GLN A 145 -11.49 -21.53 -9.71
N ASP A 146 -10.36 -21.91 -9.15
CA ASP A 146 -9.91 -23.31 -9.07
C ASP A 146 -9.37 -23.73 -7.70
N SER A 147 -9.70 -22.95 -6.66
CA SER A 147 -9.28 -23.12 -5.26
C SER A 147 -7.80 -22.83 -5.00
N LEU A 148 -7.11 -22.16 -5.93
CA LEU A 148 -5.68 -21.91 -5.85
C LEU A 148 -5.33 -20.52 -6.42
N GLY A 149 -5.09 -19.56 -5.54
CA GLY A 149 -4.85 -18.16 -5.89
C GLY A 149 -3.44 -17.62 -5.59
N GLY A 150 -3.21 -16.39 -6.02
CA GLY A 150 -2.00 -15.64 -5.67
C GLY A 150 -2.02 -15.18 -4.20
N TYR A 151 -0.83 -14.98 -3.64
CA TYR A 151 -0.63 -14.63 -2.24
C TYR A 151 -0.41 -13.13 -2.05
N LEU A 152 -0.89 -12.63 -0.91
CA LEU A 152 -0.76 -11.25 -0.44
C LEU A 152 -0.15 -11.26 0.96
N ASP A 153 0.85 -10.40 1.19
CA ASP A 153 1.49 -10.23 2.48
C ASP A 153 2.00 -8.79 2.65
N ASP A 154 2.28 -8.38 3.89
CA ASP A 154 2.88 -7.08 4.24
C ASP A 154 2.25 -5.88 3.50
N ILE A 155 0.93 -5.71 3.64
CA ILE A 155 0.19 -4.61 3.03
C ILE A 155 0.38 -3.35 3.87
N GLU A 156 0.89 -2.28 3.28
CA GLU A 156 1.05 -0.98 3.93
C GLU A 156 0.41 0.13 3.09
N LEU A 157 -0.39 0.98 3.75
CA LEU A 157 -0.82 2.25 3.18
C LEU A 157 -0.12 3.38 3.93
N SER A 158 0.58 4.24 3.22
CA SER A 158 1.19 5.45 3.76
C SER A 158 0.68 6.68 3.03
N THR A 159 0.62 7.82 3.73
CA THR A 159 0.35 9.11 3.07
C THR A 159 1.52 9.45 2.16
N ALA A 160 1.26 9.89 0.93
CA ALA A 160 2.31 10.34 0.03
C ALA A 160 3.08 11.50 0.67
N ALA A 161 4.40 11.56 0.46
CA ALA A 161 5.19 12.70 0.88
C ALA A 161 4.69 13.95 0.16
N VAL A 162 4.17 14.92 0.91
CA VAL A 162 3.78 16.21 0.35
C VAL A 162 5.09 16.93 -0.04
N PRO A 163 5.30 17.30 -1.31
CA PRO A 163 6.45 18.10 -1.67
C PRO A 163 6.47 19.33 -0.77
N GLU A 164 7.60 19.59 -0.09
CA GLU A 164 7.68 20.75 0.78
C GLU A 164 7.17 21.97 0.00
N PRO A 165 6.20 22.75 0.55
CA PRO A 165 5.70 23.91 -0.14
C PRO A 165 6.87 24.78 -0.57
N ALA A 166 6.65 25.64 -1.56
CA ALA A 166 7.61 26.63 -2.05
C ALA A 166 8.25 27.53 -0.96
N SER A 167 8.05 27.28 0.34
CA SER A 167 8.80 27.74 1.50
C SER A 167 10.27 28.04 1.23
N TRP A 168 11.03 27.18 0.55
CA TRP A 168 12.42 27.51 0.20
C TRP A 168 12.51 28.61 -0.85
N ALA A 169 11.69 28.55 -1.91
CA ALA A 169 11.63 29.59 -2.93
C ALA A 169 11.10 30.93 -2.36
N LEU A 170 10.14 30.90 -1.43
CA LEU A 170 9.58 32.07 -0.76
C LEU A 170 10.53 32.64 0.29
N LEU A 171 11.28 31.78 1.01
CA LEU A 171 12.34 32.20 1.93
C LEU A 171 13.47 32.88 1.16
N LEU A 172 13.94 32.26 0.07
CA LEU A 172 14.97 32.83 -0.80
C LEU A 172 14.48 34.11 -1.47
N ALA A 173 13.24 34.15 -1.96
CA ALA A 173 12.63 35.36 -2.51
C ALA A 173 12.51 36.46 -1.44
N GLY A 174 12.10 36.12 -0.21
CA GLY A 174 12.00 37.04 0.92
C GLY A 174 13.36 37.65 1.27
N PHE A 175 14.42 36.84 1.36
CA PHE A 175 15.78 37.33 1.58
C PHE A 175 16.30 38.15 0.40
N ALA A 176 16.01 37.76 -0.84
CA ALA A 176 16.39 38.51 -2.03
C ALA A 176 15.74 39.90 -2.07
N LEU A 177 14.45 40.01 -1.71
CA LEU A 177 13.72 41.27 -1.62
C LEU A 177 14.29 42.17 -0.51
N MET A 178 14.56 41.60 0.67
CA MET A 178 15.10 42.33 1.81
C MET A 178 16.54 42.83 1.56
N GLY A 179 17.39 41.97 0.98
CA GLY A 179 18.74 42.33 0.56
C GLY A 179 18.76 43.47 -0.47
N ASN A 180 17.84 43.44 -1.43
CA ASN A 180 17.68 44.53 -2.40
C ASN A 180 17.22 45.84 -1.76
N ALA A 181 16.26 45.79 -0.83
CA ALA A 181 15.79 46.98 -0.11
C ALA A 181 16.89 47.63 0.73
N MET A 182 17.73 46.84 1.42
CA MET A 182 18.86 47.33 2.20
C MET A 182 19.97 47.93 1.30
N ARG A 183 20.24 47.32 0.14
CA ARG A 183 21.25 47.84 -0.81
C ARG A 183 20.89 49.22 -1.36
N ARG A 184 19.60 49.51 -1.56
CA ARG A 184 19.11 50.82 -2.04
C ARG A 184 19.19 51.95 -1.01
N ARG A 185 19.49 51.64 0.26
CA ARG A 185 19.58 52.63 1.35
C ARG A 185 21.00 53.11 1.66
N ARG A 186 22.04 52.71 0.90
CA ARG A 186 23.37 53.31 1.06
C ARG A 186 23.35 54.76 0.58
N VAL A 187 23.33 55.65 1.56
CA VAL A 187 23.37 57.11 1.47
C VAL A 187 24.63 57.55 0.71
N ALA A 188 24.45 58.37 -0.33
CA ALA A 188 25.55 59.11 -0.95
C ALA A 188 26.05 60.16 0.05
N ILE A 189 27.26 59.96 0.58
CA ILE A 189 27.96 61.00 1.35
C ILE A 189 28.54 61.96 0.32
N ALA A 190 27.94 63.14 0.18
CA ALA A 190 28.52 64.26 -0.55
C ALA A 190 29.56 64.93 0.35
N PHE A 191 30.82 64.97 -0.09
CA PHE A 191 31.86 65.78 0.54
C PHE A 191 31.77 67.21 -0.01
N ALA A 192 31.84 68.19 0.89
CA ALA A 192 31.87 69.63 0.60
C ALA A 192 33.32 70.13 0.42
#